data_AF-A0A1H9X8B1-F1
#
_entry.id   AF-A0A1H9X8B1-F1
#
_cell.length_a   1.000
_cell.length_b   1.000
_cell.length_c   1.000
_cell.angle_alpha   90.00
_cell.angle_beta   90.00
_cell.angle_gamma   90.00
#
_symmetry.space_group_name_H-M   'P 1'
#
loop_
_entity.id
_entity.type
_entity.pdbx_description
1 polymer ?
#
loop_
_entity_poly.entity_id
_entity_poly.type
_entity_poly.pdbx_seq_one_letter_code
_entity_poly.pdbx_strand_id
1 'polypeptide(L)' 'MHADDLAVSVDLPTPEFPDHTNAVVIELLSTLAARRHGAVSVIRALSRAERAPSTITAF' A
#
# COMPACT_ATOMS: atom_id res chain seq x y z
N MET A 1 4.50 5.04 -14.87
CA MET A 1 3.99 3.67 -14.75
C MET A 1 5.00 2.94 -13.88
N HIS A 2 4.60 2.53 -12.67
CA HIS A 2 5.55 1.97 -11.72
C HIS A 2 5.93 0.55 -12.20
N ALA A 3 7.16 0.11 -11.97
CA ALA A 3 7.67 -1.14 -12.56
C ALA A 3 6.98 -2.39 -12.01
N ASP A 4 6.27 -2.26 -10.89
CA ASP A 4 5.34 -3.23 -10.34
C ASP A 4 4.02 -3.31 -11.12
N ASP A 5 3.43 -2.18 -11.54
CA ASP A 5 2.21 -2.14 -12.35
C ASP A 5 2.46 -2.87 -13.67
N LEU A 6 3.66 -2.66 -14.26
CA LEU A 6 4.08 -3.38 -15.44
C LEU A 6 4.20 -4.88 -15.15
N ALA A 7 4.87 -5.27 -14.06
CA ALA A 7 5.02 -6.68 -13.67
C ALA A 7 3.68 -7.38 -13.44
N VAL A 8 2.74 -6.74 -12.72
CA VAL A 8 1.38 -7.23 -12.50
C VAL A 8 0.60 -7.34 -13.82
N SER A 9 0.76 -6.38 -14.74
CA SER A 9 0.06 -6.41 -16.04
C SER A 9 0.57 -7.48 -17.01
N VAL A 10 1.79 -7.98 -16.81
CA VAL A 10 2.42 -9.01 -17.65
C VAL A 10 2.65 -10.33 -16.92
N ASP A 11 1.99 -10.51 -15.77
CA ASP A 11 2.05 -11.71 -14.93
C ASP A 11 3.50 -12.12 -14.55
N LEU A 12 4.36 -11.12 -14.38
CA LEU A 12 5.71 -11.28 -13.87
C LEU A 12 5.74 -11.01 -12.36
N PRO A 13 6.61 -11.71 -11.60
CA PRO A 13 6.84 -11.36 -10.21
C PRO A 13 7.27 -9.90 -10.11
N THR A 14 6.67 -9.16 -9.18
CA THR A 14 7.09 -7.80 -8.87
C THR A 14 8.59 -7.82 -8.53
N PRO A 15 9.42 -7.01 -9.22
CA PRO A 15 10.84 -6.98 -8.93
C PRO A 15 11.07 -6.53 -7.49
N GLU A 16 12.03 -7.16 -6.81
CA GLU A 16 12.46 -6.71 -5.49
C GLU A 16 13.12 -5.33 -5.63
N PHE A 17 12.57 -4.35 -4.93
CA PHE A 17 13.18 -3.02 -4.82
C PHE A 17 14.00 -2.94 -3.53
N PRO A 18 15.11 -2.17 -3.52
CA PRO A 18 15.83 -1.90 -2.29
C PRO A 18 14.92 -1.30 -1.21
N ASP A 19 15.08 -1.73 0.04
CA ASP A 19 14.25 -1.28 1.18
C ASP A 19 14.16 0.25 1.31
N HIS A 20 15.28 0.95 1.03
CA HIS A 20 15.32 2.41 1.08
C HIS A 20 14.38 3.06 0.05
N THR A 21 14.22 2.45 -1.13
CA THR A 21 13.31 2.94 -2.17
C THR A 21 11.87 2.80 -1.71
N ASN A 22 11.51 1.65 -1.12
CA ASN A 22 10.17 1.40 -0.59
C ASN A 22 9.85 2.37 0.56
N ALA A 23 10.80 2.59 1.48
CA ALA A 23 10.63 3.51 2.59
C ALA A 23 10.31 4.94 2.12
N VAL A 24 11.03 5.44 1.10
CA VAL A 24 10.81 6.79 0.53
C VAL A 24 9.42 6.90 -0.08
N VAL A 25 8.98 5.89 -0.84
CA VAL A 25 7.64 5.90 -1.47
C VAL A 25 6.54 5.82 -0.42
N ILE A 26 6.69 4.96 0.59
CA ILE A 26 5.74 4.82 1.70
C ILE A 26 5.63 6.13 2.48
N GLU A 27 6.75 6.79 2.78
CA GLU A 27 6.76 8.08 3.47
C GLU A 27 6.04 9.16 2.66
N LEU A 28 6.31 9.25 1.35
CA LEU A 28 5.67 10.21 0.46
C LEU A 28 4.15 9.99 0.40
N LEU A 29 3.72 8.75 0.16
CA LEU A 29 2.30 8.43 0.00
C LEU A 29 1.52 8.59 1.31
N SER A 30 2.09 8.14 2.44
CA SER A 30 1.47 8.32 3.76
C SER A 30 1.35 9.79 4.14
N THR A 31 2.37 10.60 3.85
CA THR A 31 2.34 12.06 4.07
C THR A 31 1.29 12.74 3.20
N LEU A 32 1.24 12.41 1.90
CA LEU A 32 0.25 12.95 0.97
C LEU A 32 -1.17 12.58 1.38
N ALA A 33 -1.40 11.32 1.75
CA ALA A 33 -2.70 10.83 2.21
C ALA A 33 -3.13 11.54 3.50
N ALA A 34 -2.22 11.71 4.47
CA ALA A 34 -2.52 12.41 5.72
C ALA A 34 -2.89 13.89 5.48
N ARG A 35 -2.21 14.57 4.54
CA ARG A 35 -2.56 15.94 4.14
C ARG A 35 -3.91 16.04 3.45
N ARG A 36 -4.27 15.06 2.60
CA ARG A 36 -5.52 15.08 1.83
C ARG A 36 -6.74 14.60 2.62
N HIS A 37 -6.55 13.66 3.54
CA HIS A 37 -7.65 12.92 4.18
C HIS A 37 -7.64 12.99 5.71
N GLY A 38 -6.63 13.63 6.31
CA GLY A 38 -6.45 13.73 7.76
C GLY A 38 -5.78 12.49 8.35
N ALA A 39 -4.83 12.70 9.26
CA ALA A 39 -3.99 11.65 9.84
C ALA A 39 -4.79 10.53 10.54
N VAL A 40 -5.82 10.88 11.32
CA VAL A 40 -6.64 9.90 12.05
C VAL A 40 -7.41 8.99 11.09
N SER A 41 -7.88 9.52 9.95
CA SER A 41 -8.58 8.73 8.94
C SER A 41 -7.65 7.70 8.30
N VAL A 42 -6.43 8.13 7.94
CA VAL A 42 -5.39 7.26 7.37
C VAL A 42 -4.98 6.16 8.35
N ILE A 43 -4.70 6.50 9.61
CA ILE A 43 -4.35 5.50 10.64
C ILE A 43 -5.45 4.46 10.79
N ARG A 44 -6.72 4.88 10.88
CA ARG A 44 -7.86 3.96 10.99
C ARG A 44 -8.00 3.07 9.75
N ALA A 45 -7.74 3.61 8.56
CA ALA A 45 -7.79 2.83 7.32
C ALA A 45 -6.71 1.75 7.29
N LEU A 46 -5.45 2.11 7.58
CA LEU A 46 -4.34 1.17 7.65
C LEU A 46 -4.58 0.11 8.74
N SER A 47 -4.94 0.53 9.95
CA SER A 47 -5.25 -0.41 11.04
C SER A 47 -6.41 -1.36 10.73
N ARG A 48 -7.38 -0.95 9.91
CA ARG A 48 -8.46 -1.85 9.48
C ARG A 48 -7.99 -2.87 8.46
N ALA A 49 -7.11 -2.49 7.54
CA ALA A 49 -6.54 -3.41 6.57
C ALA A 49 -5.74 -4.53 7.26
N GLU A 50 -4.89 -4.19 8.24
CA GLU A 50 -4.11 -5.17 9.01
C GLU A 50 -4.99 -6.11 9.85
N ARG A 51 -6.18 -5.67 10.24
CA ARG A 51 -7.14 -6.46 11.01
C ARG A 51 -8.14 -7.22 10.14
N ALA A 52 -8.14 -7.00 8.83
CA ALA A 52 -9.08 -7.67 7.94
C ALA A 52 -8.72 -9.17 7.88
N PRO A 53 -9.65 -10.07 8.19
CA PRO A 53 -9.40 -11.50 8.03
C PRO A 53 -9.09 -11.79 6.56
N SER A 54 -8.09 -12.63 6.29
CA SER A 54 -7.73 -13.08 4.94
C SER A 54 -8.87 -13.81 4.22
N THR A 55 -9.91 -14.19 4.95
CA THR A 55 -11.12 -14.84 4.45
C THR A 55 -12.33 -14.03 4.87
N ILE A 56 -12.95 -13.32 3.93
CA ILE A 56 -14.32 -12.84 4.11
C ILE A 56 -15.23 -14.05 3.91
N THR A 57 -15.52 -14.80 4.98
CA THR A 57 -16.63 -15.76 4.96
C THR A 57 -17.93 -14.96 5.04
N ALA A 58 -18.46 -14.56 3.88
CA ALA A 58 -19.88 -14.23 3.78
C ALA A 58 -20.64 -15.57 3.79
N PHE A 59 -21.45 -15.79 4.84
CA PHE A 59 -22.40 -16.89 4.92
C PHE A 59 -23.50 -16.74 3.87
#